data_AF-A0A6J3KCN5-F1
#
_entry.id   AF-A0A6J3KCN5-F1
#
_cell.length_a   1.000
_cell.length_b   1.000
_cell.length_c   1.000
_cell.angle_alpha   90.00
_cell.angle_beta   90.00
_cell.angle_gamma   90.00
#
_symmetry.space_group_name_H-M   'P 1'
#
loop_
_entity.id
_entity.type
_entity.pdbx_description
1 polymer ?
#
loop_
_entity_poly.entity_id
_entity_poly.type
_entity_poly.pdbx_seq_one_letter_code
_entity_poly.pdbx_strand_id
1 'polypeptide(L)'
;MKGSYILTTLEQMELEVRGVNGAARDRLRGRVESHRAELKRLTQEFQSAKKAKDEIIEISREDSWENNITEDQKKRLLDTSEQIDRTGRTLQNGYRMVLETEEIGSQVLKELHEQRETIQKGRARLRDTDAELGRGSRLLSGMMFRSLQQRIILAVVGLTLIIVACIVMYYDY
;
A
#
# COMPACT_ATOMS: atom_id res chain seq x y z
N MET A 1 60.05 -25.49 0.41
CA MET A 1 61.05 -26.18 1.25
C MET A 1 61.35 -27.62 0.81
N LYS A 2 60.37 -28.49 0.52
CA LYS A 2 60.64 -29.91 0.13
C LYS A 2 61.50 -30.12 -1.12
N GLY A 3 61.47 -29.21 -2.10
CA GLY A 3 62.27 -29.33 -3.34
C GLY A 3 63.77 -29.14 -3.13
N SER A 4 64.19 -28.41 -2.09
CA SER A 4 65.61 -28.17 -1.82
C SER A 4 66.31 -29.42 -1.30
N TYR A 5 65.62 -30.23 -0.50
CA TYR A 5 66.14 -31.47 0.08
C TYR A 5 66.36 -32.56 -0.98
N ILE A 6 65.56 -32.57 -2.05
CA ILE A 6 65.70 -33.55 -3.13
C ILE A 6 66.99 -33.30 -3.91
N LEU A 7 67.31 -32.02 -4.16
CA LEU A 7 68.55 -31.62 -4.84
C LEU A 7 69.80 -31.97 -4.02
N THR A 8 69.77 -31.74 -2.70
CA THR A 8 70.90 -32.07 -1.82
C THR A 8 71.14 -33.57 -1.74
N THR A 9 70.09 -34.38 -1.66
CA THR A 9 70.23 -35.85 -1.65
C THR A 9 70.76 -36.38 -2.98
N LEU A 10 70.38 -35.75 -4.10
CA LEU A 10 70.82 -36.13 -5.43
C LEU A 10 72.31 -35.80 -5.64
N GLU A 11 72.75 -34.64 -5.15
CA GLU A 11 74.15 -34.22 -5.13
C GLU A 11 75.01 -35.13 -4.22
N GLN A 12 74.46 -35.61 -3.09
CA GLN A 12 75.14 -36.53 -2.18
C GLN A 12 75.33 -37.93 -2.78
N MET A 13 74.35 -38.47 -3.51
CA MET A 13 74.50 -39.74 -4.23
C MET A 13 75.54 -39.65 -5.37
N GLU A 14 75.67 -38.50 -6.01
CA GLU A 14 76.63 -38.30 -7.11
C GLU A 14 78.09 -38.30 -6.63
N LEU A 15 78.32 -37.85 -5.39
CA LEU A 15 79.62 -37.90 -4.72
C LEU A 15 80.00 -39.32 -4.25
N GLU A 16 79.05 -40.10 -3.74
CA GLU A 16 79.29 -41.46 -3.24
C GLU A 16 79.59 -42.45 -4.39
N VAL A 17 79.00 -42.23 -5.57
CA VAL A 17 79.27 -43.01 -6.80
C VAL A 17 80.68 -42.77 -7.36
N ARG A 18 81.36 -41.71 -6.93
CA ARG A 18 82.71 -41.37 -7.39
C ARG A 18 83.82 -42.17 -6.70
N GLY A 19 83.49 -42.93 -5.64
CA GLY A 19 84.44 -43.72 -4.85
C GLY A 19 84.53 -45.23 -5.13
N VAL A 20 83.76 -45.80 -6.06
CA VAL A 20 83.68 -47.27 -6.24
C VAL A 20 84.12 -47.73 -7.64
N ASN A 21 84.95 -48.78 -7.65
CA ASN A 21 85.68 -49.39 -8.77
C ASN A 21 84.84 -49.78 -10.01
N GLY A 22 85.37 -49.42 -11.19
CA GLY A 22 85.22 -50.07 -12.51
C GLY A 22 83.83 -50.47 -13.01
N ALA A 23 83.31 -51.60 -12.52
CA ALA A 23 82.13 -52.27 -13.12
C ALA A 23 80.77 -51.80 -12.56
N ALA A 24 80.73 -51.21 -11.35
CA ALA A 24 79.50 -50.70 -10.75
C ALA A 24 79.13 -49.30 -11.28
N ARG A 25 80.13 -48.54 -11.75
CA ARG A 25 79.98 -47.12 -12.11
C ARG A 25 79.09 -46.90 -13.32
N ASP A 26 79.21 -47.73 -14.35
CA ASP A 26 78.35 -47.65 -15.54
C ASP A 26 76.91 -48.09 -15.26
N ARG A 27 76.71 -49.07 -14.38
CA ARG A 27 75.37 -49.48 -13.91
C ARG A 27 74.69 -48.37 -13.08
N LEU A 28 75.43 -47.72 -12.19
CA LEU A 28 74.90 -46.62 -11.39
C LEU A 28 74.67 -45.36 -12.24
N ARG A 29 75.54 -45.04 -13.20
CA ARG A 29 75.30 -43.94 -14.15
C ARG A 29 74.05 -44.17 -15.00
N GLY A 30 73.86 -45.38 -15.50
CA GLY A 30 72.65 -45.75 -16.23
C GLY A 30 71.37 -45.60 -15.40
N ARG A 31 71.41 -45.97 -14.11
CA ARG A 31 70.28 -45.78 -13.18
C ARG A 31 70.04 -44.33 -12.81
N VAL A 32 71.09 -43.52 -12.67
CA VAL A 32 70.96 -42.08 -12.39
C VAL A 32 70.37 -41.35 -13.59
N GLU A 33 70.82 -41.67 -14.81
CA GLU A 33 70.25 -41.12 -16.04
C GLU A 33 68.80 -41.56 -16.25
N SER A 34 68.46 -42.83 -15.99
CA SER A 34 67.07 -43.31 -16.11
C SER A 34 66.15 -42.63 -15.09
N HIS A 35 66.57 -42.49 -13.83
CA HIS A 35 65.78 -41.79 -12.82
C HIS A 35 65.68 -40.29 -13.10
N ARG A 36 66.69 -39.67 -13.69
CA ARG A 36 66.63 -38.26 -14.12
C ARG A 36 65.63 -38.07 -15.27
N ALA A 37 65.61 -39.01 -16.22
CA ALA A 37 64.64 -39.00 -17.31
C ALA A 37 63.21 -39.23 -16.81
N GLU A 38 63.00 -40.17 -15.88
CA GLU A 38 61.71 -40.40 -15.24
C GLU A 38 61.22 -39.19 -14.44
N LEU A 39 62.11 -38.55 -13.65
CA LEU A 39 61.76 -37.34 -12.90
C LEU A 39 61.37 -36.20 -13.82
N LYS A 40 62.08 -36.01 -14.94
CA LYS A 40 61.76 -34.99 -15.94
C LYS A 40 60.41 -35.26 -16.61
N ARG A 41 60.14 -36.53 -16.95
CA ARG A 41 58.85 -36.94 -17.52
C ARG A 41 57.72 -36.71 -16.52
N LEU A 42 57.89 -37.12 -15.26
CA LEU A 42 56.87 -37.01 -14.23
C LEU A 42 56.56 -35.54 -13.87
N THR A 43 57.59 -34.68 -13.83
CA THR A 43 57.36 -33.24 -13.64
C THR A 43 56.64 -32.59 -14.80
N GLN A 44 56.91 -33.02 -16.04
CA GLN A 44 56.21 -32.53 -17.22
C GLN A 44 54.75 -32.99 -17.27
N GLU A 45 54.47 -34.26 -16.94
CA GLU A 45 53.10 -34.78 -16.81
C GLU A 45 52.33 -34.06 -15.68
N PHE A 46 52.97 -33.82 -14.53
CA PHE A 46 52.36 -33.07 -13.43
C PHE A 46 52.07 -31.61 -13.78
N GLN A 47 52.99 -30.91 -14.46
CA GLN A 47 52.73 -29.54 -14.92
C GLN A 47 51.59 -29.49 -15.94
N SER A 48 51.51 -30.49 -16.83
CA SER A 48 50.43 -30.57 -17.83
C SER A 48 49.08 -30.84 -17.17
N ALA A 49 49.03 -31.78 -16.22
CA ALA A 49 47.83 -32.08 -15.45
C ALA A 49 47.37 -30.91 -14.57
N LYS A 50 48.33 -30.16 -13.99
CA LYS A 50 48.03 -28.96 -13.21
C LYS A 50 47.40 -27.87 -14.07
N LYS A 51 47.98 -27.58 -15.25
CA LYS A 51 47.44 -26.58 -16.18
C LYS A 51 46.03 -26.94 -16.65
N ALA A 52 45.79 -28.19 -17.03
CA ALA A 52 44.46 -28.66 -17.44
C ALA A 52 43.44 -28.52 -16.31
N LYS A 53 43.83 -28.81 -15.07
CA LYS A 53 42.96 -28.63 -13.90
C LYS A 53 42.65 -27.15 -13.64
N ASP A 54 43.65 -26.27 -13.73
CA ASP A 54 43.47 -24.84 -13.52
C ASP A 54 42.56 -24.24 -14.62
N GLU A 55 42.73 -24.63 -15.90
CA GLU A 55 41.83 -24.23 -17.00
C GLU A 55 40.38 -24.71 -16.80
N ILE A 56 40.18 -25.97 -16.41
CA ILE A 56 38.83 -26.51 -16.17
C ILE A 56 38.14 -25.78 -15.01
N ILE A 57 38.89 -25.45 -13.95
CA ILE A 57 38.35 -24.71 -12.80
C ILE A 57 38.02 -23.27 -13.20
N GLU A 58 38.87 -22.63 -14.02
CA GLU A 58 38.67 -21.27 -14.49
C GLU A 58 37.44 -21.17 -15.40
N ILE A 59 37.31 -22.05 -16.40
CA ILE A 59 36.15 -22.12 -17.30
C ILE A 59 34.88 -22.40 -16.51
N SER A 60 34.90 -23.39 -15.60
CA SER A 60 33.71 -23.74 -14.82
C SER A 60 33.30 -22.63 -13.85
N ARG A 61 34.25 -21.82 -13.39
CA ARG A 61 33.98 -20.66 -12.53
C ARG A 61 33.48 -19.46 -13.33
N GLU A 62 34.02 -19.22 -14.52
CA GLU A 62 33.61 -18.15 -15.42
C GLU A 62 32.19 -18.39 -15.97
N ASP A 63 31.92 -19.59 -16.51
CA ASP A 63 30.57 -19.97 -16.96
C ASP A 63 29.55 -19.90 -15.81
N SER A 64 29.92 -20.38 -14.62
CA SER A 64 29.02 -20.33 -13.48
C SER A 64 28.75 -18.90 -13.01
N TRP A 65 29.76 -18.04 -12.92
CA TRP A 65 29.57 -16.64 -12.52
C TRP A 65 28.75 -15.86 -13.55
N GLU A 66 29.05 -16.00 -14.84
CA GLU A 66 28.36 -15.25 -15.90
C GLU A 66 26.89 -15.69 -16.04
N ASN A 67 26.61 -16.99 -15.98
CA ASN A 67 25.24 -17.50 -16.04
C ASN A 67 24.43 -17.14 -14.78
N ASN A 68 25.01 -17.23 -13.59
CA ASN A 68 24.32 -16.85 -12.35
C ASN A 68 24.01 -15.35 -12.29
N ILE A 69 24.96 -14.49 -12.69
CA ILE A 69 24.73 -13.03 -12.74
C ILE A 69 23.61 -12.68 -13.73
N THR A 70 23.59 -13.34 -14.89
CA THR A 70 22.59 -13.09 -15.94
C THR A 70 21.19 -13.54 -15.51
N GLU A 71 21.07 -14.72 -14.91
CA GLU A 71 19.78 -15.23 -14.42
C GLU A 71 19.25 -14.44 -13.23
N ASP A 72 20.11 -13.99 -12.31
CA ASP A 72 19.70 -13.11 -11.20
C ASP A 72 19.22 -11.73 -11.70
N GLN A 73 19.88 -11.16 -12.70
CA GLN A 73 19.43 -9.91 -13.33
C GLN A 73 18.08 -10.08 -14.03
N LYS A 74 17.91 -11.16 -14.79
CA LYS A 74 16.65 -11.47 -15.47
C LYS A 74 15.51 -11.71 -14.49
N LYS A 75 15.76 -12.41 -13.39
CA LYS A 75 14.80 -12.61 -12.30
C LYS A 75 14.39 -11.29 -11.66
N ARG A 76 15.35 -10.41 -11.39
CA ARG A 76 15.08 -9.04 -10.88
C ARG A 76 14.23 -8.23 -11.85
N LEU A 77 14.48 -8.31 -13.16
CA LEU A 77 13.68 -7.61 -14.17
C LEU A 77 12.26 -8.16 -14.24
N LEU A 78 12.09 -9.48 -14.16
CA LEU A 78 10.77 -10.13 -14.08
C LEU A 78 10.01 -9.71 -12.82
N ASP A 79 10.63 -9.77 -11.65
CA ASP A 79 10.02 -9.36 -10.38
C ASP A 79 9.64 -7.87 -10.41
N THR A 80 10.52 -7.02 -10.96
CA THR A 80 10.24 -5.59 -11.12
C THR A 80 9.10 -5.35 -12.10
N SER A 81 9.06 -6.08 -13.22
CA SER A 81 7.97 -5.99 -14.20
C SER A 81 6.64 -6.45 -13.61
N GLU A 82 6.64 -7.53 -12.83
CA GLU A 82 5.45 -8.01 -12.14
C GLU A 82 4.97 -6.99 -11.09
N GLN A 83 5.91 -6.39 -10.34
CA GLN A 83 5.58 -5.35 -9.38
C GLN A 83 5.01 -4.10 -10.04
N ILE A 84 5.54 -3.70 -11.21
CA ILE A 84 4.99 -2.58 -11.99
C ILE A 84 3.58 -2.90 -12.47
N ASP A 85 3.35 -4.11 -12.99
CA ASP A 85 2.03 -4.53 -13.47
C ASP A 85 1.00 -4.59 -12.31
N ARG A 86 1.39 -5.11 -11.15
CA ARG A 86 0.56 -5.10 -9.93
C ARG A 86 0.27 -3.67 -9.44
N THR A 87 1.28 -2.81 -9.41
CA THR A 87 1.13 -1.39 -9.04
C THR A 87 0.21 -0.68 -10.03
N GLY A 88 0.34 -0.96 -11.32
CA GLY A 88 -0.50 -0.41 -12.38
C GLY A 88 -1.97 -0.79 -12.22
N ARG A 89 -2.26 -2.08 -11.97
CA ARG A 89 -3.63 -2.53 -11.66
C ARG A 89 -4.20 -1.88 -10.41
N THR A 90 -3.38 -1.75 -9.36
CA THR A 90 -3.80 -1.12 -8.10
C THR A 90 -4.10 0.37 -8.31
N LEU A 91 -3.29 1.07 -9.10
CA LEU A 91 -3.50 2.47 -9.45
C LEU A 91 -4.75 2.64 -10.33
N GLN A 92 -4.97 1.75 -11.29
CA GLN A 92 -6.18 1.76 -12.13
C GLN A 92 -7.45 1.54 -11.29
N ASN A 93 -7.41 0.61 -10.34
CA ASN A 93 -8.50 0.38 -9.41
C ASN A 93 -8.73 1.58 -8.49
N GLY A 94 -7.66 2.18 -7.98
CA GLY A 94 -7.73 3.41 -7.17
C GLY A 94 -8.33 4.58 -7.96
N TYR A 95 -7.91 4.77 -9.22
CA TYR A 95 -8.45 5.78 -10.11
C TYR A 95 -9.95 5.58 -10.34
N ARG A 96 -10.37 4.34 -10.62
CA ARG A 96 -11.80 4.01 -10.76
C ARG A 96 -12.58 4.30 -9.48
N MET A 97 -12.04 3.94 -8.32
CA MET A 97 -12.67 4.22 -7.02
C MET A 97 -12.80 5.72 -6.76
N VAL A 98 -11.80 6.52 -7.14
CA VAL A 98 -11.86 7.99 -7.03
C VAL A 98 -12.95 8.56 -7.93
N LEU A 99 -13.08 8.08 -9.17
CA LEU A 99 -14.16 8.49 -10.06
C LEU A 99 -15.56 8.14 -9.52
N GLU A 100 -15.73 6.90 -9.03
CA GLU A 100 -16.99 6.49 -8.37
C GLU A 100 -17.28 7.38 -7.13
N THR A 101 -16.24 7.75 -6.38
CA THR A 101 -16.37 8.65 -5.21
C THR A 101 -16.70 10.08 -5.63
N GLU A 102 -16.15 10.59 -6.74
CA GLU A 102 -16.48 11.91 -7.29
C GLU A 102 -17.95 11.98 -7.74
N GLU A 103 -18.44 10.92 -8.39
CA GLU A 103 -19.84 10.82 -8.78
C GLU A 103 -20.78 10.84 -7.56
N ILE A 104 -20.49 10.03 -6.54
CA ILE A 104 -21.24 10.03 -5.27
C ILE A 104 -21.15 11.41 -4.60
N GLY A 105 -19.96 12.02 -4.55
CA GLY A 105 -19.75 13.34 -3.97
C GLY A 105 -20.55 14.44 -4.67
N SER A 106 -20.61 14.38 -6.00
CA SER A 106 -21.45 15.28 -6.81
C SER A 106 -22.93 15.09 -6.51
N GLN A 107 -23.40 13.85 -6.38
CA GLN A 107 -24.78 13.55 -6.02
C GLN A 107 -25.12 14.06 -4.61
N VAL A 108 -24.24 13.85 -3.63
CA VAL A 108 -24.40 14.36 -2.26
C VAL A 108 -24.46 15.89 -2.24
N LEU A 109 -23.60 16.57 -3.00
CA LEU A 109 -23.64 18.03 -3.12
C LEU A 109 -24.95 18.54 -3.71
N LYS A 110 -25.48 17.85 -4.72
CA LYS A 110 -26.79 18.16 -5.31
C LYS A 110 -27.92 18.00 -4.29
N GLU A 111 -27.91 16.90 -3.54
CA GLU A 111 -28.92 16.63 -2.51
C GLU A 111 -28.84 17.66 -1.37
N LEU A 112 -27.64 18.00 -0.90
CA LEU A 112 -27.45 19.06 0.10
C LEU A 112 -27.96 20.42 -0.38
N HIS A 113 -27.81 20.73 -1.66
CA HIS A 113 -28.37 21.94 -2.25
C HIS A 113 -29.90 21.94 -2.22
N GLU A 114 -30.53 20.82 -2.60
CA GLU A 114 -31.99 20.66 -2.57
C GLU A 114 -32.54 20.67 -1.14
N GLN A 115 -31.85 20.02 -0.19
CA GLN A 115 -32.19 20.06 1.23
C GLN A 115 -32.11 21.49 1.78
N ARG A 116 -31.06 22.25 1.41
CA ARG A 116 -30.94 23.67 1.77
C ARG A 116 -32.10 24.48 1.23
N GLU A 117 -32.48 24.29 -0.03
CA GLU A 117 -33.62 24.97 -0.65
C GLU A 117 -34.93 24.62 0.07
N THR A 118 -35.13 23.35 0.42
CA THR A 118 -36.29 22.86 1.17
C THR A 118 -36.39 23.51 2.55
N ILE A 119 -35.28 23.61 3.28
CA ILE A 119 -35.23 24.31 4.58
C ILE A 119 -35.53 25.79 4.40
N GLN A 120 -34.99 26.45 3.37
CA GLN A 120 -35.26 27.85 3.09
C GLN A 120 -36.75 28.09 2.78
N LYS A 121 -37.35 27.24 1.94
CA LYS A 121 -38.80 27.28 1.64
C LYS A 121 -39.63 27.02 2.90
N GLY A 122 -39.23 26.06 3.73
CA GLY A 122 -39.88 25.77 5.02
C GLY A 122 -39.84 26.98 5.96
N ARG A 123 -38.69 27.64 6.09
CA ARG A 123 -38.55 28.87 6.88
C ARG A 123 -39.38 30.03 6.34
N ALA A 124 -39.44 30.20 5.02
CA ALA A 124 -40.30 31.21 4.40
C ALA A 124 -41.78 30.95 4.72
N ARG A 125 -42.24 29.70 4.53
CA ARG A 125 -43.62 29.29 4.88
C ARG A 125 -43.93 29.48 6.36
N LEU A 126 -43.01 29.14 7.27
CA LEU A 126 -43.21 29.38 8.70
C LEU A 126 -43.38 30.87 9.00
N ARG A 127 -42.56 31.73 8.40
CA ARG A 127 -42.69 33.19 8.57
C ARG A 127 -44.01 33.72 8.03
N ASP A 128 -44.47 33.19 6.89
CA ASP A 128 -45.75 33.57 6.30
C ASP A 128 -46.92 33.07 7.16
N THR A 129 -46.84 31.84 7.68
CA THR A 129 -47.81 31.27 8.63
C THR A 129 -47.83 32.05 9.94
N ASP A 130 -46.69 32.49 10.49
CA ASP A 130 -46.65 33.35 11.69
C ASP A 130 -47.34 34.69 11.43
N ALA A 131 -47.15 35.27 10.24
CA ALA A 131 -47.83 36.50 9.83
C ALA A 131 -49.35 36.29 9.62
N GLU A 132 -49.77 35.12 9.17
CA GLU A 132 -51.19 34.73 9.05
C GLU A 132 -51.82 34.43 10.41
N LEU A 133 -51.13 33.74 11.30
CA LEU A 133 -51.57 33.48 12.68
C LEU A 133 -51.73 34.77 13.46
N GLY A 134 -50.82 35.74 13.29
CA GLY A 134 -50.97 37.08 13.87
C GLY A 134 -52.23 37.81 13.39
N ARG A 135 -52.55 37.71 12.09
CA ARG A 135 -53.78 38.28 11.51
C ARG A 135 -55.03 37.54 11.99
N GLY A 136 -55.01 36.21 11.99
CA GLY A 136 -56.10 35.36 12.47
C GLY A 136 -56.40 35.59 13.95
N SER A 137 -55.36 35.69 14.79
CA SER A 137 -55.48 36.02 16.22
C SER A 137 -56.13 37.40 16.43
N ARG A 138 -55.74 38.41 15.65
CA ARG A 138 -56.34 39.75 15.72
C ARG A 138 -57.82 39.77 15.29
N LEU A 139 -58.17 39.01 14.25
CA LEU A 139 -59.56 38.87 13.79
C LEU A 139 -60.42 38.11 14.82
N LEU A 140 -59.90 36.98 15.34
CA LEU A 140 -60.56 36.17 16.37
C LEU A 140 -60.79 36.96 17.65
N SER A 141 -59.79 37.72 18.11
CA SER A 141 -59.91 38.61 19.26
C SER A 141 -61.00 39.66 19.03
N GLY A 142 -61.05 40.28 17.84
CA GLY A 142 -62.12 41.20 17.47
C GLY A 142 -63.52 40.58 17.45
N MET A 143 -63.65 39.34 16.94
CA MET A 143 -64.91 38.59 16.98
C MET A 143 -65.32 38.22 18.42
N MET A 144 -64.36 37.86 19.27
CA MET A 144 -64.59 37.52 20.67
C MET A 144 -65.15 38.71 21.45
N PHE A 145 -64.56 39.91 21.30
CA PHE A 145 -65.07 41.13 21.93
C PHE A 145 -66.47 41.51 21.44
N ARG A 146 -66.74 41.41 20.13
CA ARG A 146 -68.08 41.67 19.57
C ARG A 146 -69.12 40.69 20.09
N SER A 147 -68.77 39.41 20.18
CA SER A 147 -69.66 38.37 20.73
C SER A 147 -70.01 38.64 22.19
N LEU A 148 -69.03 39.07 23.00
CA LEU A 148 -69.26 39.44 24.39
C LEU A 148 -70.18 40.67 24.51
N GLN A 149 -69.96 41.70 23.67
CA GLN A 149 -70.79 42.90 23.65
C GLN A 149 -72.27 42.56 23.35
N GLN A 150 -72.52 41.69 22.37
CA GLN A 150 -73.88 41.23 22.03
C GLN A 150 -74.55 40.53 23.21
N ARG A 151 -73.83 39.67 23.92
CA ARG A 151 -74.34 39.00 25.14
C ARG A 151 -74.68 40.00 26.24
N ILE A 152 -73.84 41.00 26.48
CA ILE A 152 -74.08 42.04 27.50
C ILE A 152 -75.31 42.88 27.13
N ILE A 153 -75.46 43.29 25.87
CA ILE A 153 -76.62 44.07 25.42
C ILE A 153 -77.92 43.29 25.66
N LEU A 154 -77.97 42.01 25.29
CA LEU A 154 -79.14 41.15 25.53
C LEU A 154 -79.46 41.02 27.02
N ALA A 155 -78.44 40.86 27.88
CA ALA A 155 -78.62 40.78 29.32
C ALA A 155 -79.21 42.08 29.91
N VAL A 156 -78.71 43.24 29.48
CA VAL A 156 -79.21 44.55 29.92
C VAL A 156 -80.65 44.77 29.48
N VAL A 157 -80.98 44.48 28.21
CA VAL A 157 -82.37 44.61 27.71
C VAL A 157 -83.31 43.70 28.50
N GLY A 158 -82.95 42.43 28.71
CA GLY A 158 -83.75 41.51 29.53
C GLY A 158 -83.96 42.01 30.95
N LEU A 159 -82.91 42.51 31.60
CA LEU A 159 -82.97 43.07 32.94
C LEU A 159 -83.88 44.30 33.01
N THR A 160 -83.81 45.21 32.03
CA THR A 160 -84.69 46.39 31.99
C THR A 160 -86.16 46.01 31.86
N LEU A 161 -86.49 45.00 31.04
CA LEU A 161 -87.86 44.51 30.91
C LEU A 161 -88.39 43.91 32.21
N ILE A 162 -87.56 43.17 32.93
CA ILE A 162 -87.92 42.60 34.24
C ILE A 162 -88.20 43.73 35.25
N ILE A 163 -87.34 44.75 35.31
CA ILE A 163 -87.55 45.90 36.22
C ILE A 163 -88.88 46.60 35.91
N VAL A 164 -89.18 46.87 34.64
CA VAL A 164 -90.44 47.51 34.24
C VAL A 164 -91.63 46.64 34.62
N ALA A 165 -91.57 45.32 34.38
CA ALA A 165 -92.62 44.40 34.76
C ALA A 165 -92.85 44.38 36.29
N CYS A 166 -91.78 44.39 37.09
CA CYS A 166 -91.87 44.48 38.54
C CYS A 166 -92.52 45.78 39.01
N ILE A 167 -92.17 46.91 38.40
CA ILE A 167 -92.78 48.22 38.72
C ILE A 167 -94.27 48.19 38.41
N VAL A 168 -94.66 47.71 37.23
CA VAL A 168 -96.08 47.62 36.85
C VAL A 168 -96.85 46.73 37.82
N MET A 169 -96.33 45.55 38.17
CA MET A 169 -96.99 44.66 39.13
C MET A 169 -97.10 45.28 40.53
N TYR A 170 -96.12 46.09 40.95
CA TYR A 170 -96.17 46.77 42.24
C TYR A 170 -97.19 47.90 42.28
N TYR A 171 -97.46 48.57 41.15
CA TYR A 171 -98.47 49.63 41.07
C TYR A 171 -99.89 49.10 40.80
N ASP A 172 -100.01 47.94 40.13
CA ASP A 172 -101.29 47.29 39.85
C ASP A 172 -101.83 46.51 41.07
N TYR A 173 -100.95 46.12 41.99
CA TYR A 173 -101.29 45.51 43.29
C TYR A 173 -101.51 46.57 44.39
#